data_AF-A0A7J2JNY8-F1
#
_entry.id   AF-A0A7J2JNY8-F1
#
_cell.length_a   1.000
_cell.length_b   1.000
_cell.length_c   1.000
_cell.angle_alpha   90.00
_cell.angle_beta   90.00
_cell.angle_gamma   90.00
#
_symmetry.space_group_name_H-M   'P 1'
#
loop_
_entity.id
_entity.type
_entity.pdbx_description
1 polymer ?
#
loop_
_entity_poly.entity_id
_entity_poly.type
_entity_poly.pdbx_seq_one_letter_code
_entity_poly.pdbx_strand_id
1 'polypeptide(L)' 'IKIAKTKLENANTRDLKKVVKQILGTAVSMGVTVEGKDPREVQKEIDSGTWDEVIGG' A
#
# COMPACT_ATOMS: atom_id res chain seq x y z
N ILE A 1 3.75 -2.54 -6.40
CA ILE A 1 4.86 -1.63 -5.99
C ILE A 1 5.16 -0.52 -7.00
N LYS A 2 5.17 -0.75 -8.33
CA LYS A 2 5.44 0.31 -9.34
C LYS A 2 4.60 1.59 -9.11
N ILE A 3 3.29 1.43 -8.91
CA ILE A 3 2.36 2.56 -8.66
C ILE A 3 2.74 3.32 -7.38
N ALA A 4 3.16 2.61 -6.32
CA ALA A 4 3.59 3.22 -5.07
C ALA A 4 4.90 4.01 -5.23
N LYS A 5 5.86 3.51 -6.01
CA LYS A 5 7.11 4.23 -6.30
C LYS A 5 6.87 5.51 -7.11
N THR A 6 6.05 5.45 -8.16
CA THR A 6 5.69 6.65 -8.95
C THR A 6 4.89 7.66 -8.14
N LYS A 7 4.02 7.18 -7.24
CA LYS A 7 3.28 8.06 -6.31
C LYS A 7 4.20 8.62 -5.22
N LEU A 8 5.24 7.89 -4.78
CA LEU A 8 6.21 8.34 -3.78
C LEU A 8 6.95 9.60 -4.22
N GLU A 9 7.37 9.68 -5.49
CA GLU A 9 8.01 10.87 -6.06
C GLU A 9 7.10 12.11 -6.02
N ASN A 10 5.78 11.88 -6.07
CA ASN A 10 4.76 12.92 -6.00
C ASN A 10 4.10 13.03 -4.60
N ALA A 11 4.48 12.17 -3.65
CA ALA A 11 3.91 12.14 -2.32
C ALA A 11 4.81 12.91 -1.37
N ASN A 12 4.20 13.67 -0.49
CA ASN A 12 4.91 14.51 0.48
C ASN A 12 5.45 13.69 1.67
N THR A 13 5.85 12.44 1.44
CA THR A 13 6.15 11.46 2.48
C THR A 13 7.25 10.52 2.01
N ARG A 14 8.28 10.33 2.85
CA ARG A 14 9.40 9.42 2.56
C ARG A 14 9.08 7.95 2.86
N ASP A 15 8.02 7.70 3.63
CA ASP A 15 7.57 6.36 3.98
C ASP A 15 6.76 5.71 2.85
N LEU A 16 7.37 4.73 2.17
CA LEU A 16 6.66 3.88 1.20
C LEU A 16 5.43 3.20 1.81
N LYS A 17 5.47 2.85 3.10
CA LYS A 17 4.34 2.26 3.84
C LYS A 17 3.10 3.16 3.85
N LYS A 18 3.26 4.47 4.04
CA LYS A 18 2.15 5.43 4.02
C LYS A 18 1.56 5.60 2.62
N VAL A 19 2.43 5.64 1.61
CA VAL A 19 1.99 5.73 0.21
C VAL A 19 1.23 4.46 -0.22
N VAL A 20 1.69 3.29 0.18
CA VAL A 20 1.00 2.02 -0.09
C VAL A 20 -0.37 1.99 0.60
N LYS A 21 -0.48 2.42 1.86
CA LYS A 21 -1.77 2.54 2.55
C LYS A 21 -2.75 3.49 1.84
N GLN A 22 -2.26 4.61 1.29
CA GLN A 22 -3.10 5.51 0.48
C GLN A 22 -3.61 4.85 -0.81
N ILE A 23 -2.75 4.11 -1.50
CA ILE A 23 -3.13 3.39 -2.72
C ILE A 23 -4.14 2.29 -2.39
N LEU A 24 -3.93 1.57 -1.30
CA LEU A 24 -4.87 0.56 -0.81
C LEU A 24 -6.22 1.16 -0.43
N GLY A 25 -6.24 2.31 0.25
CA GLY A 25 -7.48 3.03 0.55
C GLY A 25 -8.24 3.40 -0.72
N THR A 26 -7.53 3.80 -1.77
CA THR A 26 -8.13 4.09 -3.09
C THR A 26 -8.66 2.81 -3.74
N ALA A 27 -7.93 1.69 -3.65
CA ALA A 27 -8.36 0.38 -4.15
C ALA A 27 -9.65 -0.11 -3.46
N VAL A 28 -9.83 0.15 -2.16
CA VAL A 28 -11.09 -0.12 -1.44
C VAL A 28 -12.24 0.65 -2.08
N SER A 29 -12.08 1.96 -2.31
CA SER A 29 -13.12 2.79 -2.92
C SER A 29 -13.44 2.39 -4.36
N MET A 30 -12.46 1.84 -5.08
CA MET A 30 -12.64 1.32 -6.44
C MET A 30 -13.20 -0.12 -6.47
N GLY A 31 -13.34 -0.79 -5.32
CA GLY A 31 -13.78 -2.19 -5.26
C GLY A 31 -12.78 -3.18 -5.87
N VAL A 32 -11.50 -2.82 -5.89
CA VAL A 32 -10.43 -3.63 -6.49
C VAL A 32 -9.76 -4.47 -5.41
N THR A 33 -9.58 -5.77 -5.67
CA THR A 33 -8.84 -6.67 -4.79
C THR A 33 -7.34 -6.57 -5.05
N VAL A 34 -6.53 -6.70 -4.01
CA VAL A 34 -5.07 -6.66 -4.11
C VAL A 34 -4.53 -8.05 -3.78
N GLU A 35 -3.90 -8.69 -4.75
CA GLU A 35 -3.45 -10.10 -4.67
C GLU A 35 -4.56 -11.09 -4.26
N GLY A 36 -5.78 -10.84 -4.72
CA GLY A 36 -6.94 -11.69 -4.40
C GLY A 36 -7.46 -11.53 -2.96
N LYS A 37 -6.85 -10.65 -2.16
CA LYS A 37 -7.31 -10.29 -0.81
C LYS A 37 -8.07 -8.96 -0.81
N ASP A 38 -8.92 -8.80 0.20
CA ASP A 38 -9.57 -7.52 0.46
C ASP A 38 -8.50 -6.48 0.89
N PRO A 39 -8.51 -5.25 0.35
CA PRO A 39 -7.49 -4.26 0.69
C PRO A 39 -7.50 -3.85 2.16
N ARG A 40 -8.57 -4.13 2.92
CA ARG A 40 -8.61 -3.96 4.38
C ARG A 40 -7.77 -5.01 5.10
N GLU A 41 -7.72 -6.24 4.59
CA GLU A 41 -6.85 -7.29 5.13
C GLU A 41 -5.39 -6.98 4.85
N VAL A 42 -5.09 -6.57 3.61
CA VAL A 42 -3.73 -6.15 3.23
C VAL A 42 -3.27 -4.96 4.08
N GLN A 43 -4.17 -4.01 4.40
CA GLN A 43 -3.84 -2.91 5.33
C GLN A 43 -3.47 -3.39 6.73
N LYS A 44 -4.15 -4.42 7.26
CA LYS A 44 -3.81 -5.03 8.55
C LYS A 44 -2.46 -5.75 8.50
N GLU A 45 -2.22 -6.53 7.45
CA GLU A 45 -0.94 -7.24 7.28
C GLU A 45 0.23 -6.24 7.15
N ILE A 46 0.01 -5.09 6.51
CA ILE A 46 0.99 -4.00 6.48
C ILE A 46 1.23 -3.43 7.88
N ASP A 47 0.18 -3.25 8.68
CA ASP A 47 0.32 -2.80 10.08
C ASP A 47 1.07 -3.83 10.93
N SER A 48 0.82 -5.12 10.72
CA SER A 48 1.55 -6.24 11.32
C SER A 48 3.01 -6.38 10.83
N GLY A 49 3.42 -5.61 9.82
CA GLY A 49 4.80 -5.64 9.29
C GLY A 49 5.07 -6.80 8.34
N THR A 50 4.06 -7.59 7.95
CA THR A 50 4.22 -8.72 7.02
C THR A 50 4.71 -8.28 5.64
N TRP A 51 4.40 -7.04 5.25
CA TRP A 51 4.75 -6.48 3.95
C TRP A 51 5.93 -5.51 4.00
N ASP A 52 6.54 -5.27 5.17
CA ASP A 52 7.67 -4.32 5.30
C ASP A 52 8.83 -4.72 4.37
N GLU A 53 9.11 -6.03 4.26
CA GLU A 53 10.16 -6.60 3.39
C GLU A 53 9.91 -6.31 1.89
N VAL A 54 8.64 -6.24 1.49
CA VAL A 54 8.21 -5.99 0.09
C VAL A 54 8.12 -4.49 -0.20
N ILE A 55 7.76 -3.69 0.80
CA ILE A 55 7.55 -2.24 0.69
C ILE A 55 8.89 -1.49 0.78
N GLY A 56 9.90 -2.10 1.39
CA GLY A 56 11.27 -1.61 1.48
C GLY A 56 11.67 -1.43 2.94
N GLY A 57 12.58 -2.29 3.39
CA GLY A 57 13.49 -1.98 4.50
C GLY A 57 14.49 -0.90 4.11
#